data_AF-A0A6P8Q3A6-F1
#
_entry.id   AF-A0A6P8Q3A6-F1
#
_cell.length_a   1.000
_cell.length_b   1.000
_cell.length_c   1.000
_cell.angle_alpha   90.00
_cell.angle_beta   90.00
_cell.angle_gamma   90.00
#
_symmetry.space_group_name_H-M   'P 1'
#
loop_
_entity.id
_entity.type
_entity.pdbx_description
1 polymer ?
#
loop_
_entity_poly.entity_id
_entity_poly.type
_entity_poly.pdbx_seq_one_letter_code
_entity_poly.pdbx_strand_id
1 'polypeptide(L)'
;MLLYSTVVFLAREAFRRACLSGSAKRNWTQTVNLLWLTVPLGVLWSLLLGWVWLHMLEGPDPALVSHYGTGVMLFGLSAVVELMAEPFWLLAQAHLFVRLKVIAESLSIISKCCLTVILVVLYPHWGLLIFSVSQLLYTSLLVICYVVYFLNFLGSPEALRRSFPIYRVTELLPHLVQDEAFLNWKQARLTWSFFKQSFLKQILTEGERYVMTFLNVLNFGDQGIYDIVNNLGSLVARFIFLPIEESFYIFFAKVLERGKDIKHQKQEDVVIAATVLESLLKLVLLTGLTMTVFGYAYSQLALDIYGGSMLSSGSGPSLLRCYSLYVLLLAVNGVTECFTFASMSKEQVDRYNLVMLALSLTFLCISYYLTSWLGSMGFILANCFNMALRIGHSVHYICGYYSQSSCRPLKGLLLSPLLLLVYLISGILTGFSEEFLCCDKGWLSRLIHIAIGSVCVMATLITIVFTETKLVHFIRTQFLSRYTKKET
;
A
#
# COMPACT_ATOMS: atom_id res chain seq x y z
N MET A 1 -7.27 13.14 5.09
CA MET A 1 -6.04 12.62 4.43
C MET A 1 -6.21 12.41 2.92
N LEU A 2 -7.29 11.76 2.43
CA LEU A 2 -7.51 11.53 0.99
C LEU A 2 -7.51 12.81 0.14
N LEU A 3 -8.13 13.89 0.64
CA LEU A 3 -8.10 15.21 0.00
C LEU A 3 -6.66 15.69 -0.23
N TYR A 4 -5.86 15.73 0.84
CA TYR A 4 -4.47 16.18 0.81
C TYR A 4 -3.63 15.31 -0.14
N SER A 5 -3.69 13.98 -0.05
CA SER A 5 -2.90 13.10 -0.91
C SER A 5 -3.28 13.24 -2.38
N THR A 6 -4.57 13.39 -2.68
CA THR A 6 -5.08 13.60 -4.04
C THR A 6 -4.58 14.92 -4.62
N VAL A 7 -4.70 16.04 -3.88
CA VAL A 7 -4.23 17.36 -4.33
C VAL A 7 -2.74 17.31 -4.64
N VAL A 8 -1.94 16.82 -3.70
CA VAL A 8 -0.49 16.77 -3.86
C VAL A 8 -0.12 15.85 -5.03
N PHE A 9 -0.72 14.65 -5.15
CA PHE A 9 -0.40 13.73 -6.23
C PHE A 9 -0.71 14.30 -7.62
N LEU A 10 -1.91 14.85 -7.81
CA LEU A 10 -2.34 15.43 -9.08
C LEU A 10 -1.49 16.65 -9.47
N ALA A 11 -1.12 17.48 -8.51
CA ALA A 11 -0.33 18.69 -8.76
C ALA A 11 1.16 18.39 -9.03
N ARG A 12 1.69 17.26 -8.55
CA ARG A 12 3.14 17.04 -8.44
C ARG A 12 3.72 15.95 -9.34
N GLU A 13 3.05 14.80 -9.42
CA GLU A 13 3.68 13.57 -9.90
C GLU A 13 4.19 13.69 -11.34
N ALA A 14 3.39 14.35 -12.19
CA ALA A 14 3.73 14.60 -13.58
C ALA A 14 4.99 15.45 -13.74
N PHE A 15 5.14 16.49 -12.90
CA PHE A 15 6.28 17.41 -12.92
C PHE A 15 7.55 16.71 -12.48
N ARG A 16 7.50 15.94 -11.38
CA ARG A 16 8.67 15.16 -10.92
C ARG A 16 9.19 14.23 -12.02
N ARG A 17 8.29 13.47 -12.66
CA ARG A 17 8.67 12.52 -13.72
C ARG A 17 9.26 13.22 -14.94
N ALA A 18 8.65 14.31 -15.40
CA ALA A 18 9.13 15.06 -16.56
C ALA A 18 10.47 15.76 -16.29
N CYS A 19 10.60 16.45 -15.15
CA CYS A 19 11.78 17.24 -14.83
C CYS A 19 12.99 16.38 -14.43
N LEU A 20 12.79 15.17 -13.90
CA LEU A 20 13.87 14.21 -13.63
C LEU A 20 14.37 13.52 -14.91
N SER A 21 13.51 13.37 -15.93
CA SER A 21 13.85 12.75 -17.24
C SER A 21 14.74 13.64 -18.13
N GLY A 22 15.16 14.83 -17.68
CA GLY A 22 15.93 15.80 -18.46
C GLY A 22 17.36 15.36 -18.79
N SER A 23 17.89 15.83 -19.92
CA SER A 23 19.28 15.56 -20.34
C SER A 23 20.33 16.24 -19.45
N ALA A 24 21.59 15.82 -19.56
CA ALA A 24 22.72 16.38 -18.81
C ALA A 24 22.98 17.88 -19.11
N LYS A 25 22.58 18.38 -20.28
CA LYS A 25 22.64 19.80 -20.67
C LYS A 25 21.26 20.46 -20.57
N ARG A 26 20.69 20.49 -19.37
CA ARG A 26 19.38 21.14 -19.11
C ARG A 26 19.58 22.59 -18.65
N ASN A 27 18.70 23.47 -19.09
CA ASN A 27 18.56 24.80 -18.50
C ASN A 27 17.75 24.69 -17.20
N TRP A 28 18.41 24.95 -16.06
CA TRP A 28 17.81 24.81 -14.74
C TRP A 28 16.76 25.88 -14.45
N THR A 29 16.95 27.11 -14.93
CA THR A 29 15.99 28.19 -14.77
C THR A 29 14.63 27.84 -15.38
N GLN A 30 14.62 27.36 -16.63
CA GLN A 30 13.38 26.94 -17.30
C GLN A 30 12.70 25.75 -16.62
N THR A 31 13.50 24.86 -16.02
CA THR A 31 13.00 23.71 -15.27
C THR A 31 12.37 24.18 -13.94
N VAL A 32 13.00 25.13 -13.24
CA VAL A 32 12.48 25.74 -12.01
C VAL A 32 11.19 26.50 -12.28
N ASN A 33 11.12 27.30 -13.35
CA ASN A 33 9.90 28.00 -13.77
C ASN A 33 8.74 27.01 -14.02
N LEU A 34 9.03 25.88 -14.66
CA LEU A 34 8.05 24.81 -14.88
C LEU A 34 7.61 24.16 -13.57
N LEU A 35 8.53 23.91 -12.62
CA LEU A 35 8.19 23.34 -11.32
C LEU A 35 7.32 24.29 -10.49
N TRP A 36 7.51 25.60 -10.57
CA TRP A 36 6.66 26.54 -9.83
C TRP A 36 5.20 26.54 -10.28
N LEU A 37 4.86 25.95 -11.44
CA LEU A 37 3.48 25.72 -11.85
C LEU A 37 2.77 24.66 -10.98
N THR A 38 3.48 23.86 -10.18
CA THR A 38 2.87 22.92 -9.23
C THR A 38 2.06 23.64 -8.16
N VAL A 39 2.49 24.83 -7.72
CA VAL A 39 1.82 25.62 -6.67
C VAL A 39 0.47 26.16 -7.12
N PRO A 40 0.32 26.93 -8.23
CA PRO A 40 -0.99 27.40 -8.69
C PRO A 40 -1.90 26.23 -9.08
N LEU A 41 -1.35 25.14 -9.62
CA LEU A 41 -2.12 23.92 -9.88
C LEU A 41 -2.60 23.25 -8.57
N GLY A 42 -1.77 23.27 -7.54
CA GLY A 42 -2.12 22.82 -6.19
C GLY A 42 -3.22 23.66 -5.55
N VAL A 43 -3.15 24.99 -5.69
CA VAL A 43 -4.22 25.91 -5.25
C VAL A 43 -5.51 25.60 -5.98
N LEU A 44 -5.48 25.43 -7.31
CA LEU A 44 -6.64 25.07 -8.11
C LEU A 44 -7.28 23.77 -7.60
N TRP A 45 -6.50 22.70 -7.45
CA TRP A 45 -7.02 21.42 -6.95
C TRP A 45 -7.48 21.49 -5.50
N SER A 46 -6.78 22.22 -4.64
CA SER A 46 -7.17 22.41 -3.25
C SER A 46 -8.51 23.15 -3.13
N LEU A 47 -8.76 24.15 -3.98
CA LEU A 47 -10.03 24.87 -4.00
C LEU A 47 -11.16 24.01 -4.59
N LEU A 48 -10.92 23.34 -5.72
CA LEU A 48 -11.91 22.48 -6.37
C LEU A 48 -12.31 21.30 -5.46
N LEU A 49 -11.33 20.53 -4.99
CA LEU A 49 -11.61 19.39 -4.12
C LEU A 49 -12.05 19.82 -2.72
N GLY A 50 -11.50 20.92 -2.19
CA GLY A 50 -11.99 21.51 -0.94
C GLY A 50 -13.47 21.90 -1.03
N TRP A 51 -13.89 22.52 -2.13
CA TRP A 51 -15.29 22.86 -2.37
C TRP A 51 -16.18 21.61 -2.41
N VAL A 52 -15.75 20.54 -3.10
CA VAL A 52 -16.46 19.26 -3.12
C VAL A 52 -16.60 18.67 -1.71
N TRP A 53 -15.54 18.70 -0.90
CA TRP A 53 -15.56 18.20 0.48
C TRP A 53 -16.41 19.01 1.45
N LEU A 54 -16.63 20.30 1.16
CA LEU A 54 -17.41 21.20 2.01
C LEU A 54 -18.89 21.24 1.62
N HIS A 55 -19.21 21.12 0.32
CA HIS A 55 -20.56 21.42 -0.19
C HIS A 55 -21.25 20.27 -0.93
N MET A 56 -20.49 19.33 -1.51
CA MET A 56 -21.09 18.21 -2.28
C MET A 56 -21.15 16.92 -1.47
N LEU A 57 -20.19 16.71 -0.57
CA LEU A 57 -20.14 15.56 0.32
C LEU A 57 -20.99 15.82 1.58
N GLU A 58 -21.64 14.76 2.09
CA GLU A 58 -22.34 14.88 3.38
C GLU A 58 -21.33 15.18 4.48
N GLY A 59 -21.52 16.28 5.20
CA GLY A 59 -20.68 16.63 6.33
C GLY A 59 -20.95 15.74 7.53
N PRO A 60 -19.94 15.45 8.38
CA PRO A 60 -20.18 14.76 9.63
C PRO A 60 -21.04 15.61 10.57
N ASP A 61 -21.78 14.97 11.47
CA ASP A 61 -22.56 15.66 12.50
C ASP A 61 -21.63 16.60 13.31
N PRO A 62 -21.92 17.92 13.34
CA PRO A 62 -21.12 18.89 14.10
C PRO A 62 -20.96 18.55 15.58
N ALA A 63 -21.89 17.79 16.17
CA ALA A 63 -21.81 17.33 17.54
C ALA A 63 -20.73 16.24 17.73
N LEU A 64 -20.46 15.43 16.71
CA LEU A 64 -19.42 14.38 16.73
C LEU A 64 -18.07 14.88 16.22
N VAL A 65 -18.06 15.71 15.17
CA VAL A 65 -16.84 16.22 14.56
C VAL A 65 -16.89 17.74 14.51
N SER A 66 -16.34 18.37 15.54
CA SER A 66 -16.16 19.81 15.58
C SER A 66 -15.12 20.27 14.54
N HIS A 67 -15.30 21.49 14.03
CA HIS A 67 -14.33 22.15 13.14
C HIS A 67 -14.03 21.41 11.82
N TYR A 68 -14.96 20.64 11.28
CA TYR A 68 -14.79 19.94 10.00
C TYR A 68 -14.34 20.88 8.86
N GLY A 69 -15.02 22.01 8.69
CA GLY A 69 -14.67 22.99 7.65
C GLY A 69 -13.24 23.53 7.78
N THR A 70 -12.83 23.87 9.00
CA THR A 70 -11.46 24.32 9.29
C THR A 70 -10.43 23.23 8.98
N GLY A 71 -10.74 21.97 9.31
CA GLY A 71 -9.87 20.83 9.01
C GLY A 71 -9.66 20.63 7.50
N VAL A 72 -10.73 20.73 6.70
CA VAL A 72 -10.66 20.66 5.23
C VAL A 72 -9.76 21.76 4.67
N MET A 73 -9.95 23.00 5.13
CA MET A 73 -9.14 24.15 4.72
C MET A 73 -7.66 23.98 5.10
N LEU A 74 -7.37 23.49 6.31
CA LEU A 74 -6.00 23.25 6.77
C LEU A 74 -5.31 22.12 5.99
N PHE A 75 -6.03 21.05 5.61
CA PHE A 75 -5.47 20.01 4.74
C PHE A 75 -5.18 20.53 3.33
N GLY A 76 -6.07 21.35 2.78
CA GLY A 76 -5.84 22.04 1.50
C GLY A 76 -4.62 22.96 1.55
N LEU A 77 -4.53 23.79 2.59
CA LEU A 77 -3.38 24.66 2.84
C LEU A 77 -2.09 23.86 2.99
N SER A 78 -2.11 22.76 3.75
CA SER A 78 -0.95 21.87 3.92
C SER A 78 -0.45 21.34 2.57
N ALA A 79 -1.38 20.95 1.67
CA ALA A 79 -1.02 20.50 0.33
C ALA A 79 -0.31 21.60 -0.48
N VAL A 80 -0.82 22.83 -0.45
CA VAL A 80 -0.20 23.97 -1.14
C VAL A 80 1.18 24.30 -0.56
N VAL A 81 1.31 24.32 0.77
CA VAL A 81 2.58 24.57 1.46
C VAL A 81 3.62 23.52 1.07
N GLU A 82 3.26 22.24 1.05
CA GLU A 82 4.19 21.19 0.60
C GLU A 82 4.64 21.38 -0.86
N LEU A 83 3.74 21.81 -1.75
CA LEU A 83 4.07 22.02 -3.15
C LEU A 83 5.10 23.14 -3.36
N MET A 84 5.25 24.06 -2.39
CA MET A 84 6.32 25.07 -2.39
C MET A 84 7.71 24.44 -2.18
N ALA A 85 7.81 23.24 -1.59
CA ALA A 85 9.07 22.52 -1.44
C ALA A 85 9.54 21.85 -2.75
N GLU A 86 8.68 21.74 -3.78
CA GLU A 86 8.97 20.93 -4.96
C GLU A 86 10.21 21.36 -5.77
N PRO A 87 10.46 22.65 -6.02
CA PRO A 87 11.68 23.08 -6.68
C PRO A 87 12.94 22.63 -5.94
N PHE A 88 12.93 22.74 -4.61
CA PHE A 88 14.04 22.36 -3.73
C PHE A 88 14.20 20.84 -3.65
N TRP A 89 13.09 20.10 -3.54
CA TRP A 89 13.10 18.64 -3.49
C TRP A 89 13.63 18.05 -4.79
N LEU A 90 13.21 18.57 -5.95
CA LEU A 90 13.69 18.07 -7.25
C LEU A 90 15.18 18.31 -7.42
N LEU A 91 15.66 19.49 -7.00
CA LEU A 91 17.07 19.83 -7.03
C LEU A 91 17.88 18.94 -6.09
N ALA A 92 17.38 18.70 -4.88
CA ALA A 92 17.96 17.75 -3.92
C ALA A 92 18.06 16.34 -4.51
N GLN A 93 17.01 15.87 -5.18
CA GLN A 93 16.94 14.55 -5.81
C GLN A 93 17.91 14.44 -7.00
N ALA A 94 17.94 15.43 -7.88
CA ALA A 94 18.75 15.41 -9.09
C ALA A 94 20.26 15.44 -8.79
N HIS A 95 20.68 16.06 -7.69
CA HIS A 95 22.06 16.12 -7.23
C HIS A 95 22.37 15.14 -6.08
N LEU A 96 21.50 14.17 -5.83
CA LEU A 96 21.70 13.09 -4.86
C LEU A 96 21.99 13.57 -3.42
N PHE A 97 21.34 14.64 -2.98
CA PHE A 97 21.36 15.09 -1.58
C PHE A 97 20.47 14.21 -0.69
N VAL A 98 20.76 12.91 -0.67
CA VAL A 98 19.98 11.89 0.05
C VAL A 98 19.93 12.19 1.55
N ARG A 99 21.05 12.63 2.14
CA ARG A 99 21.13 12.98 3.58
C ARG A 99 20.17 14.12 3.96
N LEU A 100 20.12 15.18 3.14
CA LEU A 100 19.20 16.30 3.37
C LEU A 100 17.75 15.81 3.38
N LYS A 101 17.37 15.02 2.37
CA LYS A 101 16.00 14.49 2.25
C LYS A 101 15.62 13.66 3.47
N VAL A 102 16.48 12.72 3.86
CA VAL A 102 16.23 11.84 5.01
C VAL A 102 16.09 12.64 6.30
N ILE A 103 16.97 13.62 6.55
CA ILE A 103 16.91 14.45 7.77
C ILE A 103 15.66 15.33 7.77
N ALA A 104 15.36 16.02 6.66
CA ALA A 104 14.21 16.91 6.55
C ALA A 104 12.88 16.16 6.71
N GLU A 105 12.73 15.02 6.03
CA GLU A 105 11.54 14.17 6.14
C GLU A 105 11.41 13.57 7.55
N SER A 106 12.51 13.06 8.14
CA SER A 106 12.47 12.47 9.49
C SER A 106 12.14 13.50 10.56
N LEU A 107 12.77 14.68 10.53
CA LEU A 107 12.50 15.75 11.50
C LEU A 107 11.03 16.18 11.42
N SER A 108 10.52 16.40 10.20
CA SER A 108 9.14 16.82 9.98
C SER A 108 8.14 15.77 10.48
N ILE A 109 8.38 14.48 10.19
CA ILE A 109 7.52 13.37 10.64
C ILE A 109 7.52 13.25 12.16
N ILE A 110 8.71 13.27 12.78
CA ILE A 110 8.85 13.16 14.24
C ILE A 110 8.12 14.33 14.91
N SER A 111 8.33 15.56 14.45
CA SER A 111 7.65 16.74 15.00
C SER A 111 6.13 16.65 14.86
N LYS A 112 5.61 16.19 13.71
CA LYS A 112 4.17 15.95 13.53
C LYS A 112 3.64 14.88 14.49
N CYS A 113 4.34 13.76 14.64
CA CYS A 113 3.94 12.69 15.54
C CYS A 113 3.91 13.17 16.99
N CYS A 114 4.96 13.86 17.45
CA CYS A 114 5.01 14.44 18.79
C CYS A 114 3.86 15.42 19.02
N LEU A 115 3.62 16.36 18.08
CA LEU A 115 2.53 17.31 18.21
C LEU A 115 1.16 16.61 18.23
N THR A 116 0.96 15.62 17.35
CA THR A 116 -0.30 14.85 17.30
C THR A 116 -0.56 14.18 18.64
N VAL A 117 0.43 13.48 19.21
CA VAL A 117 0.29 12.79 20.50
C VAL A 117 0.00 13.77 21.62
N ILE A 118 0.77 14.86 21.72
CA ILE A 118 0.57 15.89 22.76
C ILE A 118 -0.84 16.46 22.68
N LEU A 119 -1.28 16.87 21.49
CA LEU A 119 -2.60 17.48 21.33
C LEU A 119 -3.76 16.49 21.51
N VAL A 120 -3.62 15.23 21.10
CA VAL A 120 -4.65 14.20 21.32
C VAL A 120 -4.82 13.91 22.81
N VAL A 121 -3.73 13.89 23.58
CA VAL A 121 -3.79 13.68 25.04
C VAL A 121 -4.42 14.89 25.74
N LEU A 122 -4.14 16.12 25.28
CA LEU A 122 -4.67 17.34 25.89
C LEU A 122 -6.13 17.64 25.49
N TYR A 123 -6.50 17.38 24.23
CA TYR A 123 -7.78 17.77 23.64
C TYR A 123 -8.40 16.64 22.78
N PRO A 124 -8.81 15.50 23.37
CA PRO A 124 -9.23 14.31 22.64
C PRO A 124 -10.43 14.54 21.71
N HIS A 125 -11.31 15.51 22.01
CA HIS A 125 -12.50 15.81 21.21
C HIS A 125 -12.22 16.53 19.88
N TRP A 126 -11.01 17.03 19.65
CA TRP A 126 -10.67 17.87 18.49
C TRP A 126 -9.86 17.10 17.43
N GLY A 127 -10.05 15.77 17.34
CA GLY A 127 -9.20 14.86 16.58
C GLY A 127 -8.88 15.31 15.15
N LEU A 128 -9.90 15.67 14.36
CA LEU A 128 -9.70 16.11 12.98
C LEU A 128 -8.86 17.40 12.88
N LEU A 129 -9.12 18.38 13.76
CA LEU A 129 -8.35 19.62 13.78
C LEU A 129 -6.89 19.34 14.16
N ILE A 130 -6.66 18.51 15.18
CA ILE A 130 -5.33 18.12 15.64
C ILE A 130 -4.52 17.48 14.51
N PHE A 131 -5.11 16.54 13.78
CA PHE A 131 -4.45 15.93 12.62
C PHE A 131 -4.15 16.95 11.52
N SER A 132 -5.06 17.89 11.25
CA SER A 132 -4.86 18.90 10.21
C SER A 132 -3.78 19.93 10.58
N VAL A 133 -3.73 20.38 11.83
CA VAL A 133 -2.68 21.29 12.35
C VAL A 133 -1.32 20.59 12.38
N SER A 134 -1.29 19.33 12.82
CA SER A 134 -0.06 18.54 12.83
C SER A 134 0.45 18.26 11.40
N GLN A 135 -0.46 18.09 10.44
CA GLN A 135 -0.09 17.99 9.02
C GLN A 135 0.49 19.30 8.50
N LEU A 136 -0.09 20.44 8.85
CA LEU A 136 0.43 21.75 8.45
C LEU A 136 1.82 22.00 9.05
N LEU A 137 2.05 21.59 10.31
CA LEU A 137 3.39 21.63 10.92
C LEU A 137 4.38 20.80 10.12
N TYR A 138 4.02 19.56 9.76
CA TYR A 138 4.86 18.69 8.94
C TYR A 138 5.27 19.37 7.63
N THR A 139 4.31 19.87 6.86
CA THR A 139 4.59 20.46 5.54
C THR A 139 5.39 21.75 5.66
N SER A 140 5.12 22.55 6.70
CA SER A 140 5.84 23.80 6.95
C SER A 140 7.29 23.55 7.34
N LEU A 141 7.55 22.62 8.27
CA LEU A 141 8.91 22.25 8.66
C LEU A 141 9.69 21.68 7.48
N LEU A 142 9.05 20.85 6.64
CA LEU A 142 9.69 20.30 5.45
C LEU A 142 10.18 21.42 4.51
N VAL A 143 9.31 22.39 4.21
CA VAL A 143 9.66 23.56 3.38
C VAL A 143 10.79 24.37 4.04
N ILE A 144 10.67 24.67 5.34
CA ILE A 144 11.68 25.43 6.08
C ILE A 144 13.03 24.73 6.03
N CYS A 145 13.10 23.42 6.26
CA CYS A 145 14.35 22.66 6.18
C CYS A 145 15.02 22.78 4.81
N TYR A 146 14.26 22.66 3.73
CA TYR A 146 14.80 22.82 2.38
C TYR A 146 15.27 24.26 2.12
N VAL A 147 14.45 25.25 2.46
CA VAL A 147 14.78 26.67 2.26
C VAL A 147 16.04 27.04 3.05
N VAL A 148 16.11 26.70 4.34
CA VAL A 148 17.26 26.97 5.20
C VAL A 148 18.52 26.27 4.67
N TYR A 149 18.41 25.01 4.23
CA TYR A 149 19.55 24.31 3.66
C TYR A 149 20.08 25.00 2.40
N PHE A 150 19.20 25.32 1.44
CA PHE A 150 19.63 25.94 0.19
C PHE A 150 20.08 27.40 0.36
N LEU A 151 19.54 28.14 1.34
CA LEU A 151 20.05 29.46 1.72
C LEU A 151 21.51 29.40 2.19
N ASN A 152 21.87 28.37 2.97
CA ASN A 152 23.23 28.19 3.48
C ASN A 152 24.17 27.52 2.47
N PHE A 153 23.64 26.65 1.61
CA PHE A 153 24.41 25.89 0.64
C PHE A 153 24.76 26.71 -0.60
N LEU A 154 23.83 27.51 -1.13
CA LEU A 154 24.05 28.33 -2.32
C LEU A 154 25.00 29.49 -1.99
N GLY A 155 26.09 29.59 -2.75
CA GLY A 155 27.18 30.54 -2.47
C GLY A 155 28.26 29.99 -1.52
N SER A 156 28.09 28.78 -0.97
CA SER A 156 29.13 28.12 -0.17
C SER A 156 30.29 27.61 -1.06
N PRO A 157 31.51 27.46 -0.50
CA PRO A 157 32.64 26.86 -1.25
C PRO A 157 32.35 25.41 -1.66
N GLU A 158 31.46 24.70 -0.96
CA GLU A 158 31.05 23.35 -1.31
C GLU A 158 30.20 23.33 -2.60
N ALA A 159 29.27 24.28 -2.77
CA ALA A 159 28.49 24.41 -4.00
C ALA A 159 29.37 24.72 -5.21
N LEU A 160 30.39 25.58 -5.02
CA LEU A 160 31.36 25.90 -6.08
C LEU A 160 32.20 24.68 -6.46
N ARG A 161 32.67 23.91 -5.47
CA ARG A 161 33.42 22.65 -5.70
C ARG A 161 32.60 21.61 -6.47
N ARG A 162 31.29 21.57 -6.27
CA ARG A 162 30.37 20.64 -6.96
C ARG A 162 29.90 21.16 -8.32
N SER A 163 30.42 22.30 -8.80
CA SER A 163 29.98 22.96 -10.04
C SER A 163 28.46 23.06 -10.13
N PHE A 164 27.84 23.48 -9.03
CA PHE A 164 26.39 23.52 -8.92
C PHE A 164 25.79 24.54 -9.91
N PRO A 165 24.71 24.20 -10.64
CA PRO A 165 24.22 25.01 -11.74
C PRO A 165 23.51 26.31 -11.33
N ILE A 166 23.26 26.50 -10.03
CA ILE A 166 22.49 27.62 -9.46
C ILE A 166 23.37 28.27 -8.40
N TYR A 167 23.54 29.59 -8.44
CA TYR A 167 24.43 30.28 -7.50
C TYR A 167 23.69 31.08 -6.44
N ARG A 168 22.49 31.58 -6.76
CA ARG A 168 21.70 32.43 -5.87
C ARG A 168 20.33 31.81 -5.59
N VAL A 169 19.82 32.06 -4.40
CA VAL A 169 18.48 31.60 -3.99
C VAL A 169 17.38 32.28 -4.82
N THR A 170 17.64 33.49 -5.31
CA THR A 170 16.72 34.20 -6.22
C THR A 170 16.53 33.48 -7.56
N GLU A 171 17.50 32.66 -8.00
CA GLU A 171 17.38 31.84 -9.21
C GLU A 171 16.48 30.61 -8.98
N LEU A 172 16.21 30.24 -7.72
CA LEU A 172 15.22 29.23 -7.36
C LEU A 172 13.79 29.77 -7.38
N LEU A 173 13.60 31.08 -7.54
CA LEU A 173 12.28 31.69 -7.75
C LEU A 173 12.01 31.82 -9.26
N PRO A 174 10.72 31.82 -9.67
CA PRO A 174 10.38 31.95 -11.07
C PRO A 174 10.83 33.32 -11.58
N HIS A 175 11.69 33.34 -12.61
CA HIS A 175 12.20 34.57 -13.21
C HIS A 175 12.24 34.46 -14.72
N LEU A 176 11.99 35.58 -15.41
CA LEU A 176 12.21 35.70 -16.84
C LEU A 176 13.68 36.00 -17.11
N VAL A 177 14.31 35.16 -17.93
CA VAL A 177 15.62 35.43 -18.52
C VAL A 177 15.37 36.10 -19.86
N GLN A 178 16.07 37.22 -20.13
CA GLN A 178 15.98 37.90 -21.41
C GLN A 178 16.44 36.94 -22.54
N ASP A 179 15.71 36.94 -23.66
CA ASP A 179 15.95 36.12 -24.86
C ASP A 179 15.82 34.60 -24.72
N GLU A 180 15.27 34.09 -23.61
CA GLU A 180 14.95 32.67 -23.46
C GLU A 180 13.44 32.42 -23.23
N ALA A 181 12.96 31.25 -23.67
CA ALA A 181 11.59 30.84 -23.38
C ALA A 181 11.39 30.64 -21.86
N PHE A 182 10.27 31.14 -21.32
CA PHE A 182 9.96 31.03 -19.88
C PHE A 182 9.90 29.56 -19.41
N LEU A 183 9.37 28.67 -20.26
CA LEU A 183 9.25 27.24 -19.98
C LEU A 183 10.05 26.41 -20.98
N ASN A 184 10.59 25.30 -20.49
CA ASN A 184 11.10 24.26 -21.36
C ASN A 184 9.92 23.50 -21.98
N TRP A 185 9.51 23.88 -23.20
CA TRP A 185 8.35 23.29 -23.89
C TRP A 185 8.46 21.78 -24.13
N LYS A 186 9.68 21.24 -24.26
CA LYS A 186 9.89 19.79 -24.36
C LYS A 186 9.51 19.10 -23.04
N GLN A 187 9.98 19.65 -21.92
CA GLN A 187 9.59 19.15 -20.59
C GLN A 187 8.11 19.39 -20.33
N ALA A 188 7.54 20.54 -20.68
CA ALA A 188 6.11 20.81 -20.48
C ALA A 188 5.19 19.83 -21.24
N ARG A 189 5.52 19.50 -22.50
CA ARG A 189 4.77 18.49 -23.27
C ARG A 189 4.90 17.09 -22.65
N LEU A 190 6.07 16.77 -22.11
CA LEU A 190 6.30 15.53 -21.37
C LEU A 190 5.51 15.51 -20.05
N THR A 191 5.49 16.62 -19.31
CA THR A 191 4.67 16.81 -18.10
C THR A 191 3.20 16.59 -18.42
N TRP A 192 2.67 17.15 -19.51
CA TRP A 192 1.29 16.92 -19.91
C TRP A 192 0.98 15.44 -20.20
N SER A 193 1.91 14.74 -20.84
CA SER A 193 1.77 13.30 -21.11
C SER A 193 1.74 12.49 -19.82
N PHE A 194 2.67 12.79 -18.88
CA PHE A 194 2.67 12.16 -17.57
C PHE A 194 1.49 12.57 -16.69
N PHE A 195 0.95 13.77 -16.87
CA PHE A 195 -0.24 14.23 -16.14
C PHE A 195 -1.45 13.37 -16.48
N LYS A 196 -1.70 13.09 -17.77
CA LYS A 196 -2.75 12.16 -18.19
C LYS A 196 -2.56 10.76 -17.60
N GLN A 197 -1.32 10.26 -17.62
CA GLN A 197 -0.99 8.96 -17.06
C GLN A 197 -1.20 8.92 -15.53
N SER A 198 -0.77 9.96 -14.82
CA SER A 198 -0.93 10.07 -13.38
C SER A 198 -2.40 10.21 -12.99
N PHE A 199 -3.20 10.98 -13.73
CA PHE A 199 -4.64 11.08 -13.48
C PHE A 199 -5.33 9.72 -13.59
N LEU A 200 -5.06 8.97 -14.66
CA LEU A 200 -5.57 7.61 -14.82
C LEU A 200 -5.08 6.69 -13.68
N LYS A 201 -3.79 6.76 -13.35
CA LYS A 201 -3.20 5.99 -12.24
C LYS A 201 -3.89 6.31 -10.91
N GLN A 202 -4.22 7.57 -10.66
CA GLN A 202 -4.89 7.99 -9.43
C GLN A 202 -6.27 7.35 -9.31
N ILE A 203 -7.07 7.38 -10.38
CA ILE A 203 -8.39 6.73 -10.40
C ILE A 203 -8.27 5.23 -10.19
N LEU A 204 -7.29 4.57 -10.82
CA LEU A 204 -7.12 3.12 -10.70
C LEU A 204 -6.59 2.69 -9.32
N THR A 205 -5.80 3.53 -8.66
CA THR A 205 -5.15 3.19 -7.37
C THR A 205 -6.01 3.60 -6.18
N GLU A 206 -6.61 4.78 -6.22
CA GLU A 206 -7.41 5.35 -5.12
C GLU A 206 -8.92 5.28 -5.41
N GLY A 207 -9.33 4.64 -6.52
CA GLY A 207 -10.72 4.46 -6.91
C GLY A 207 -11.59 3.83 -5.83
N GLU A 208 -11.04 2.87 -5.09
CA GLU A 208 -11.66 2.29 -3.89
C GLU A 208 -12.03 3.37 -2.86
N ARG A 209 -11.07 4.23 -2.49
CA ARG A 209 -11.29 5.29 -1.50
C ARG A 209 -12.23 6.37 -2.04
N TYR A 210 -12.18 6.63 -3.34
CA TYR A 210 -13.11 7.54 -4.02
C TYR A 210 -14.54 7.00 -3.99
N VAL A 211 -14.77 5.71 -4.21
CA VAL A 211 -16.09 5.10 -4.06
C VAL A 211 -16.61 5.24 -2.65
N MET A 212 -15.79 4.94 -1.63
CA MET A 212 -16.19 5.10 -0.24
C MET A 212 -16.55 6.54 0.10
N THR A 213 -15.76 7.50 -0.39
CA THR A 213 -15.92 8.91 -0.04
C THR A 213 -17.04 9.58 -0.81
N PHE A 214 -17.13 9.40 -2.14
CA PHE A 214 -18.05 10.14 -3.00
C PHE A 214 -19.43 9.55 -3.15
N LEU A 215 -19.59 8.24 -2.94
CA LEU A 215 -20.89 7.59 -3.12
C LEU A 215 -21.67 7.46 -1.80
N ASN A 216 -21.16 8.04 -0.70
CA ASN A 216 -21.73 8.01 0.66
C ASN A 216 -22.26 6.62 1.09
N VAL A 217 -21.65 5.54 0.58
CA VAL A 217 -22.15 4.18 0.82
C VAL A 217 -21.90 3.73 2.27
N LEU A 218 -21.00 4.41 2.97
CA LEU A 218 -20.63 4.15 4.36
C LEU A 218 -20.68 5.43 5.18
N ASN A 219 -21.20 5.34 6.41
CA ASN A 219 -21.10 6.40 7.40
C ASN A 219 -19.62 6.62 7.81
N PHE A 220 -19.25 7.84 8.19
CA PHE A 220 -17.90 8.23 8.63
C PHE A 220 -17.33 7.31 9.72
N GLY A 221 -18.17 6.88 10.67
CA GLY A 221 -17.76 5.94 11.72
C GLY A 221 -17.31 4.59 11.16
N ASP A 222 -18.11 4.01 10.26
CA ASP A 222 -17.78 2.73 9.61
C ASP A 222 -16.57 2.84 8.66
N GLN A 223 -16.39 3.99 8.00
CA GLN A 223 -15.18 4.26 7.21
C GLN A 223 -13.93 4.26 8.11
N GLY A 224 -14.01 4.89 9.30
CA GLY A 224 -12.92 4.89 10.27
C GLY A 224 -12.58 3.50 10.79
N ILE A 225 -13.59 2.70 11.13
CA ILE A 225 -13.39 1.30 11.56
C ILE A 225 -12.82 0.46 10.41
N TYR A 226 -13.35 0.61 9.19
CA TYR A 226 -12.83 -0.06 7.99
C TYR A 226 -11.35 0.28 7.76
N ASP A 227 -10.96 1.55 7.82
CA ASP A 227 -9.58 1.98 7.62
C ASP A 227 -8.64 1.39 8.67
N ILE A 228 -9.07 1.30 9.93
CA ILE A 228 -8.29 0.66 11.01
C ILE A 228 -8.14 -0.83 10.73
N VAL A 229 -9.24 -1.54 10.47
CA VAL A 229 -9.24 -2.97 10.17
C VAL A 229 -8.40 -3.28 8.93
N ASN A 230 -8.51 -2.47 7.86
CA ASN A 230 -7.72 -2.65 6.64
C ASN A 230 -6.22 -2.45 6.91
N ASN A 231 -5.84 -1.47 7.74
CA ASN A 231 -4.44 -1.27 8.11
C ASN A 231 -3.89 -2.36 9.02
N LEU A 232 -4.68 -2.87 9.98
CA LEU A 232 -4.29 -3.98 10.85
C LEU A 232 -4.23 -5.31 10.08
N GLY A 233 -5.27 -5.62 9.33
CA GLY A 233 -5.38 -6.86 8.56
C GLY A 233 -4.33 -6.97 7.46
N SER A 234 -3.96 -5.85 6.81
CA SER A 234 -2.92 -5.85 5.77
C SER A 234 -1.50 -6.01 6.30
N LEU A 235 -1.25 -6.00 7.63
CA LEU A 235 0.11 -6.13 8.18
C LEU A 235 0.78 -7.44 7.76
N VAL A 236 0.04 -8.56 7.75
CA VAL A 236 0.55 -9.86 7.30
C VAL A 236 0.95 -9.78 5.83
N ALA A 237 0.10 -9.19 4.98
CA ALA A 237 0.41 -9.00 3.57
C ALA A 237 1.65 -8.11 3.38
N ARG A 238 1.78 -7.01 4.14
CA ARG A 238 2.89 -6.05 4.04
C ARG A 238 4.23 -6.63 4.52
N PHE A 239 4.22 -7.39 5.61
CA PHE A 239 5.46 -7.86 6.23
C PHE A 239 5.90 -9.26 5.80
N ILE A 240 4.96 -10.11 5.36
CA ILE A 240 5.25 -11.50 4.99
C ILE A 240 5.09 -11.68 3.49
N PHE A 241 3.90 -11.41 2.94
CA PHE A 241 3.62 -11.75 1.54
C PHE A 241 4.34 -10.85 0.54
N LEU A 242 4.38 -9.53 0.78
CA LEU A 242 5.01 -8.58 -0.13
C LEU A 242 6.52 -8.86 -0.32
N PRO A 243 7.34 -9.07 0.73
CA PRO A 243 8.74 -9.46 0.55
C PRO A 243 8.94 -10.80 -0.17
N ILE A 244 8.05 -11.77 0.07
CA ILE A 244 8.04 -13.06 -0.65
C ILE A 244 7.75 -12.80 -2.13
N GLU A 245 6.71 -12.05 -2.44
CA GLU A 245 6.29 -11.72 -3.81
C GLU A 245 7.43 -11.06 -4.60
N GLU A 246 8.05 -10.01 -4.05
CA GLU A 246 9.14 -9.29 -4.70
C GLU A 246 10.39 -10.17 -4.90
N SER A 247 10.75 -10.94 -3.87
CA SER A 247 11.93 -11.82 -3.93
C SER A 247 11.77 -12.93 -4.97
N PHE A 248 10.59 -13.55 -5.02
CA PHE A 248 10.33 -14.66 -5.93
C PHE A 248 9.97 -14.20 -7.35
N TYR A 249 9.43 -13.00 -7.52
CA TYR A 249 9.35 -12.35 -8.84
C TYR A 249 10.75 -12.27 -9.49
N ILE A 250 11.74 -11.74 -8.75
CA ILE A 250 13.12 -11.63 -9.23
C ILE A 250 13.71 -13.01 -9.52
N PHE A 251 13.44 -14.00 -8.67
CA PHE A 251 13.87 -15.38 -8.89
C PHE A 251 13.31 -15.94 -10.20
N PHE A 252 11.99 -15.91 -10.41
CA PHE A 252 11.37 -16.45 -11.61
C PHE A 252 11.82 -15.71 -12.86
N ALA A 253 11.98 -14.39 -12.80
CA ALA A 253 12.46 -13.58 -13.92
C ALA A 253 13.92 -13.87 -14.32
N LYS A 254 14.72 -14.45 -13.41
CA LYS A 254 16.11 -14.87 -13.69
C LYS A 254 16.22 -16.31 -14.16
N VAL A 255 15.35 -17.19 -13.65
CA VAL A 255 15.36 -18.62 -13.98
C VAL A 255 14.65 -18.89 -15.30
N LEU A 256 13.55 -18.17 -15.57
CA LEU A 256 12.75 -18.36 -16.78
C LEU A 256 13.05 -17.27 -17.80
N GLU A 257 13.13 -17.66 -19.06
CA GLU A 257 13.21 -16.71 -20.16
C GLU A 257 11.80 -16.20 -20.52
N ARG A 258 11.65 -14.88 -20.46
CA ARG A 258 10.37 -14.19 -20.64
C ARG A 258 9.78 -14.42 -22.04
N GLY A 259 8.51 -14.81 -22.10
CA GLY A 259 7.79 -15.01 -23.37
C GLY A 259 8.20 -16.25 -24.16
N LYS A 260 9.05 -17.14 -23.61
CA LYS A 260 9.35 -18.43 -24.22
C LYS A 260 8.49 -19.54 -23.64
N ASP A 261 7.92 -20.36 -24.51
CA ASP A 261 7.21 -21.59 -24.12
C ASP A 261 8.16 -22.58 -23.45
N ILE A 262 7.61 -23.44 -22.58
CA ILE A 262 8.35 -24.46 -21.83
C ILE A 262 9.25 -25.34 -22.73
N LYS A 263 8.82 -25.67 -23.95
CA LYS A 263 9.59 -26.47 -24.91
C LYS A 263 10.95 -25.86 -25.27
N HIS A 264 11.02 -24.53 -25.25
CA HIS A 264 12.22 -23.77 -25.64
C HIS A 264 13.02 -23.29 -24.42
N GLN A 265 12.62 -23.70 -23.21
CA GLN A 265 13.34 -23.43 -21.98
C GLN A 265 14.18 -24.65 -21.59
N LYS A 266 15.21 -24.43 -20.78
CA LYS A 266 15.98 -25.55 -20.21
C LYS A 266 15.07 -26.32 -19.25
N GLN A 267 14.99 -27.63 -19.45
CA GLN A 267 14.10 -28.50 -18.66
C GLN A 267 14.42 -28.43 -17.16
N GLU A 268 15.70 -28.31 -16.79
CA GLU A 268 16.13 -28.14 -15.40
C GLU A 268 15.54 -26.87 -14.76
N ASP A 269 15.63 -25.73 -15.45
CA ASP A 269 15.11 -24.44 -14.97
C ASP A 269 13.59 -24.47 -14.81
N VAL A 270 12.87 -25.14 -15.72
CA VAL A 270 11.41 -25.31 -15.65
C VAL A 270 11.00 -26.14 -14.44
N VAL A 271 11.73 -27.24 -14.17
CA VAL A 271 11.48 -28.11 -13.00
C VAL A 271 11.77 -27.37 -11.70
N ILE A 272 12.86 -26.60 -11.66
CA ILE A 272 13.22 -25.76 -10.50
C ILE A 272 12.12 -24.73 -10.26
N ALA A 273 11.72 -23.97 -11.28
CA ALA A 273 10.66 -22.97 -11.16
C ALA A 273 9.34 -23.58 -10.69
N ALA A 274 8.94 -24.74 -11.24
CA ALA A 274 7.72 -25.43 -10.83
C ALA A 274 7.77 -25.90 -9.36
N THR A 275 8.91 -26.45 -8.92
CA THR A 275 9.09 -26.95 -7.54
C THR A 275 9.06 -25.81 -6.53
N VAL A 276 9.70 -24.68 -6.87
CA VAL A 276 9.67 -23.47 -6.06
C VAL A 276 8.24 -22.92 -6.00
N LEU A 277 7.56 -22.79 -7.15
CA LEU A 277 6.18 -22.32 -7.19
C LEU A 277 5.23 -23.21 -6.37
N GLU A 278 5.34 -24.54 -6.47
CA GLU A 278 4.57 -25.49 -5.66
C GLU A 278 4.77 -25.26 -4.16
N SER A 279 6.04 -25.12 -3.75
CA SER A 279 6.41 -24.91 -2.34
C SER A 279 5.92 -23.56 -1.82
N LEU A 280 6.01 -22.51 -2.62
CA LEU A 280 5.53 -21.17 -2.25
C LEU A 280 4.02 -21.12 -2.14
N LEU A 281 3.29 -21.68 -3.11
CA LEU A 281 1.83 -21.74 -3.07
C LEU A 281 1.37 -22.47 -1.80
N LYS A 282 2.01 -23.59 -1.46
CA LYS A 282 1.73 -24.29 -0.20
C LYS A 282 2.01 -23.42 1.02
N LEU A 283 3.18 -22.78 1.08
CA LEU A 283 3.58 -21.93 2.21
C LEU A 283 2.57 -20.80 2.45
N VAL A 284 2.25 -20.03 1.41
CA VAL A 284 1.36 -18.88 1.53
C VAL A 284 -0.08 -19.29 1.78
N LEU A 285 -0.52 -20.43 1.25
CA LEU A 285 -1.84 -21.01 1.52
C LEU A 285 -1.97 -21.41 2.99
N LEU A 286 -1.00 -22.14 3.55
CA LEU A 286 -1.03 -22.56 4.96
C LEU A 286 -0.95 -21.34 5.89
N THR A 287 -0.13 -20.35 5.55
CA THR A 287 -0.04 -19.10 6.31
C THR A 287 -1.38 -18.34 6.26
N GLY A 288 -1.96 -18.18 5.07
CA GLY A 288 -3.26 -17.54 4.88
C GLY A 288 -4.39 -18.28 5.61
N LEU A 289 -4.42 -19.62 5.54
CA LEU A 289 -5.47 -20.42 6.17
C LEU A 289 -5.37 -20.37 7.70
N THR A 290 -4.16 -20.36 8.24
CA THR A 290 -3.91 -20.12 9.67
C THR A 290 -4.48 -18.75 10.08
N MET A 291 -4.22 -17.70 9.29
CA MET A 291 -4.77 -16.37 9.54
C MET A 291 -6.30 -16.34 9.42
N THR A 292 -6.90 -17.06 8.47
CA THR A 292 -8.37 -17.11 8.34
C THR A 292 -9.00 -17.81 9.54
N VAL A 293 -8.53 -19.00 9.91
CA VAL A 293 -9.11 -19.82 10.98
C VAL A 293 -8.97 -19.14 12.34
N PHE A 294 -7.74 -18.77 12.71
CA PHE A 294 -7.50 -18.13 14.02
C PHE A 294 -7.89 -16.66 14.01
N GLY A 295 -7.63 -15.94 12.92
CA GLY A 295 -8.03 -14.53 12.82
C GLY A 295 -9.55 -14.36 12.95
N TYR A 296 -10.36 -15.32 12.51
CA TYR A 296 -11.81 -15.27 12.71
C TYR A 296 -12.18 -15.27 14.21
N ALA A 297 -11.73 -16.28 14.95
CA ALA A 297 -12.09 -16.48 16.35
C ALA A 297 -11.45 -15.47 17.31
N TYR A 298 -10.31 -14.88 16.93
CA TYR A 298 -9.58 -13.91 17.77
C TYR A 298 -9.82 -12.45 17.37
N SER A 299 -10.67 -12.18 16.37
CA SER A 299 -10.92 -10.82 15.87
C SER A 299 -11.43 -9.87 16.95
N GLN A 300 -12.42 -10.30 17.74
CA GLN A 300 -13.00 -9.46 18.79
C GLN A 300 -11.97 -9.15 19.89
N LEU A 301 -11.24 -10.17 20.35
CA LEU A 301 -10.19 -10.00 21.36
C LEU A 301 -9.06 -9.09 20.86
N ALA A 302 -8.60 -9.28 19.62
CA ALA A 302 -7.52 -8.48 19.04
C ALA A 302 -7.90 -6.99 18.95
N LEU A 303 -9.14 -6.70 18.52
CA LEU A 303 -9.63 -5.32 18.45
C LEU A 303 -9.86 -4.72 19.84
N ASP A 304 -10.31 -5.52 20.81
CA ASP A 304 -10.50 -5.05 22.18
C ASP A 304 -9.16 -4.69 22.87
N ILE A 305 -8.11 -5.48 22.63
CA ILE A 305 -6.76 -5.18 23.12
C ILE A 305 -6.22 -3.91 22.44
N TYR A 306 -6.51 -3.73 21.15
CA TYR A 306 -5.94 -2.63 20.37
C TYR A 306 -6.63 -1.28 20.60
N GLY A 307 -7.96 -1.24 20.57
CA GLY A 307 -8.75 0.01 20.66
C GLY A 307 -9.94 -0.06 21.62
N GLY A 308 -10.02 -1.11 22.45
CA GLY A 308 -11.10 -1.28 23.43
C GLY A 308 -12.47 -1.46 22.78
N SER A 309 -13.51 -1.15 23.56
CA SER A 309 -14.91 -1.25 23.14
C SER A 309 -15.24 -0.43 21.90
N MET A 310 -14.50 0.63 21.60
CA MET A 310 -14.72 1.43 20.38
C MET A 310 -14.53 0.62 19.10
N LEU A 311 -13.61 -0.36 19.09
CA LEU A 311 -13.38 -1.23 17.94
C LEU A 311 -13.95 -2.64 18.12
N SER A 312 -14.06 -3.12 19.36
CA SER A 312 -14.58 -4.46 19.65
C SER A 312 -16.12 -4.50 19.71
N SER A 313 -16.78 -3.35 19.94
CA SER A 313 -18.23 -3.21 19.78
C SER A 313 -18.59 -2.71 18.37
N GLY A 314 -19.69 -3.20 17.82
CA GLY A 314 -20.17 -2.81 16.47
C GLY A 314 -19.60 -3.66 15.33
N SER A 315 -19.27 -3.03 14.20
CA SER A 315 -18.93 -3.68 12.93
C SER A 315 -17.47 -4.20 12.89
N GLY A 316 -16.60 -3.74 13.77
CA GLY A 316 -15.16 -4.04 13.78
C GLY A 316 -14.79 -5.53 13.76
N PRO A 317 -15.27 -6.37 14.71
CA PRO A 317 -14.93 -7.79 14.74
C PRO A 317 -15.36 -8.51 13.46
N SER A 318 -16.56 -8.21 12.97
CA SER A 318 -17.10 -8.80 11.74
C SER A 318 -16.29 -8.38 10.50
N LEU A 319 -15.81 -7.13 10.45
CA LEU A 319 -14.91 -6.67 9.40
C LEU A 319 -13.57 -7.40 9.43
N LEU A 320 -12.95 -7.54 10.61
CA LEU A 320 -11.67 -8.22 10.74
C LEU A 320 -11.78 -9.73 10.43
N ARG A 321 -12.92 -10.35 10.78
CA ARG A 321 -13.27 -11.73 10.37
C ARG A 321 -13.35 -11.88 8.85
N CYS A 322 -14.01 -10.97 8.14
CA CYS A 322 -14.04 -10.99 6.68
C CYS A 322 -12.66 -10.69 6.09
N TYR A 323 -11.90 -9.79 6.72
CA TYR A 323 -10.56 -9.45 6.29
C TYR A 323 -9.59 -10.65 6.45
N SER A 324 -9.77 -11.49 7.46
CA SER A 324 -8.93 -12.69 7.64
C SER A 324 -9.08 -13.68 6.47
N LEU A 325 -10.27 -13.76 5.85
CA LEU A 325 -10.48 -14.47 4.59
C LEU A 325 -9.81 -13.74 3.42
N TYR A 326 -9.88 -12.42 3.38
CA TYR A 326 -9.23 -11.62 2.35
C TYR A 326 -7.70 -11.81 2.35
N VAL A 327 -7.07 -11.93 3.52
CA VAL A 327 -5.63 -12.21 3.68
C VAL A 327 -5.23 -13.52 3.00
N LEU A 328 -6.06 -14.56 3.07
CA LEU A 328 -5.81 -15.82 2.37
C LEU A 328 -5.80 -15.62 0.84
N LEU A 329 -6.75 -14.85 0.31
CA LEU A 329 -6.81 -14.55 -1.13
C LEU A 329 -5.62 -13.69 -1.57
N LEU A 330 -5.22 -12.69 -0.78
CA LEU A 330 -4.01 -11.89 -1.04
C LEU A 330 -2.76 -12.77 -1.12
N ALA A 331 -2.63 -13.74 -0.20
CA ALA A 331 -1.49 -14.65 -0.14
C ALA A 331 -1.35 -15.46 -1.45
N VAL A 332 -2.45 -16.06 -1.91
CA VAL A 332 -2.48 -16.88 -3.13
C VAL A 332 -2.34 -16.00 -4.38
N ASN A 333 -3.00 -14.84 -4.42
CA ASN A 333 -2.90 -13.90 -5.53
C ASN A 333 -1.46 -13.44 -5.74
N GLY A 334 -0.77 -12.96 -4.70
CA GLY A 334 0.60 -12.45 -4.82
C GLY A 334 1.56 -13.45 -5.46
N VAL A 335 1.57 -14.71 -4.99
CA VAL A 335 2.47 -15.75 -5.54
C VAL A 335 2.08 -16.20 -6.96
N THR A 336 0.79 -16.38 -7.23
CA THR A 336 0.35 -16.78 -8.58
C THR A 336 0.64 -15.69 -9.60
N GLU A 337 0.33 -14.45 -9.26
CA GLU A 337 0.47 -13.29 -10.14
C GLU A 337 1.94 -12.93 -10.37
N CYS A 338 2.80 -12.98 -9.34
CA CYS A 338 4.23 -12.71 -9.52
C CYS A 338 4.91 -13.68 -10.49
N PHE A 339 4.55 -14.97 -10.43
CA PHE A 339 5.02 -15.95 -11.41
C PHE A 339 4.51 -15.65 -12.82
N THR A 340 3.23 -15.30 -12.96
CA THR A 340 2.66 -14.96 -14.28
C THR A 340 3.34 -13.75 -14.91
N PHE A 341 3.58 -12.68 -14.13
CA PHE A 341 4.26 -11.49 -14.64
C PHE A 341 5.73 -11.74 -15.02
N ALA A 342 6.41 -12.58 -14.24
CA ALA A 342 7.80 -12.94 -14.51
C ALA A 342 7.94 -13.76 -15.82
N SER A 343 6.95 -14.59 -16.16
CA SER A 343 7.00 -15.48 -17.32
C SER A 343 6.38 -14.89 -18.60
N MET A 344 5.36 -14.03 -18.50
CA MET A 344 4.64 -13.46 -19.64
C MET A 344 5.51 -12.61 -20.57
N SER A 345 5.30 -12.69 -21.88
CA SER A 345 5.87 -11.78 -22.87
C SER A 345 5.39 -10.33 -22.67
N LYS A 346 6.01 -9.37 -23.37
CA LYS A 346 5.56 -7.97 -23.33
C LYS A 346 4.12 -7.84 -23.83
N GLU A 347 3.79 -8.50 -24.94
CA GLU A 347 2.46 -8.48 -25.56
C GLU A 347 1.40 -9.17 -24.68
N GLN A 348 1.80 -10.19 -23.93
CA GLN A 348 0.93 -10.83 -22.93
C GLN A 348 0.66 -9.92 -21.74
N VAL A 349 1.69 -9.21 -21.24
CA VAL A 349 1.53 -8.23 -20.15
C VAL A 349 0.68 -7.04 -20.59
N ASP A 350 0.85 -6.53 -21.80
CA ASP A 350 0.02 -5.43 -22.31
C ASP A 350 -1.45 -5.86 -22.43
N ARG A 351 -1.72 -7.08 -22.90
CA ARG A 351 -3.08 -7.66 -22.89
C ARG A 351 -3.62 -7.85 -21.47
N TYR A 352 -2.79 -8.34 -20.55
CA TYR A 352 -3.19 -8.51 -19.16
C TYR A 352 -3.48 -7.17 -18.47
N ASN A 353 -2.74 -6.10 -18.79
CA ASN A 353 -3.03 -4.75 -18.29
C ASN A 353 -4.44 -4.27 -18.71
N LEU A 354 -4.90 -4.62 -19.92
CA LEU A 354 -6.27 -4.35 -20.35
C LEU A 354 -7.30 -5.18 -19.58
N VAL A 355 -6.99 -6.45 -19.30
CA VAL A 355 -7.84 -7.31 -18.45
C VAL A 355 -7.91 -6.77 -17.03
N MET A 356 -6.79 -6.35 -16.43
CA MET A 356 -6.76 -5.72 -15.12
C MET A 356 -7.61 -4.46 -15.07
N LEU A 357 -7.58 -3.63 -16.12
CA LEU A 357 -8.46 -2.46 -16.23
C LEU A 357 -9.95 -2.85 -16.19
N ALA A 358 -10.34 -3.90 -16.92
CA ALA A 358 -11.72 -4.40 -16.90
C ALA A 358 -12.10 -5.00 -15.52
N LEU A 359 -11.17 -5.72 -14.87
CA LEU A 359 -11.37 -6.24 -13.51
C LEU A 359 -11.53 -5.10 -12.49
N SER A 360 -10.73 -4.03 -12.57
CA SER A 360 -10.86 -2.84 -11.73
C SER A 360 -12.23 -2.17 -11.90
N LEU A 361 -12.75 -2.09 -13.13
CA LEU A 361 -14.06 -1.51 -13.40
C LEU A 361 -15.19 -2.39 -12.84
N THR A 362 -15.06 -3.71 -13.01
CA THR A 362 -16.00 -4.70 -12.46
C THR A 362 -16.00 -4.65 -10.93
N PHE A 363 -14.82 -4.58 -10.31
CA PHE A 363 -14.66 -4.37 -8.88
C PHE A 363 -15.37 -3.09 -8.41
N LEU A 364 -15.21 -1.97 -9.11
CA LEU A 364 -15.89 -0.72 -8.75
C LEU A 364 -17.42 -0.89 -8.68
N CYS A 365 -18.00 -1.54 -9.69
CA CYS A 365 -19.45 -1.80 -9.75
C CYS A 365 -19.91 -2.75 -8.63
N ILE A 366 -19.17 -3.84 -8.41
CA ILE A 366 -19.50 -4.81 -7.35
C ILE A 366 -19.34 -4.18 -5.97
N SER A 367 -18.28 -3.41 -5.75
CA SER A 367 -18.07 -2.67 -4.51
C SER A 367 -19.21 -1.72 -4.23
N TYR A 368 -19.70 -0.98 -5.22
CA TYR A 368 -20.89 -0.13 -5.03
C TYR A 368 -22.12 -0.95 -4.61
N TYR A 369 -22.44 -2.01 -5.35
CA TYR A 369 -23.61 -2.86 -5.06
C TYR A 369 -23.51 -3.53 -3.69
N LEU A 370 -22.40 -4.21 -3.41
CA LEU A 370 -22.23 -5.02 -2.21
C LEU A 370 -22.10 -4.15 -0.95
N THR A 371 -21.46 -2.98 -1.07
CA THR A 371 -21.37 -2.00 0.02
C THR A 371 -22.74 -1.40 0.32
N SER A 372 -23.59 -1.16 -0.69
CA SER A 372 -24.95 -0.68 -0.45
C SER A 372 -25.83 -1.68 0.30
N TRP A 373 -25.51 -2.98 0.22
CA TRP A 373 -26.29 -4.04 0.85
C TRP A 373 -25.74 -4.49 2.21
N LEU A 374 -24.41 -4.63 2.33
CA LEU A 374 -23.73 -5.20 3.51
C LEU A 374 -22.82 -4.18 4.23
N GLY A 375 -22.89 -2.90 3.86
CA GLY A 375 -22.03 -1.85 4.41
C GLY A 375 -20.55 -2.15 4.17
N SER A 376 -19.70 -1.84 5.15
CA SER A 376 -18.23 -1.91 5.03
C SER A 376 -17.73 -3.34 4.83
N MET A 377 -18.50 -4.34 5.28
CA MET A 377 -18.24 -5.75 5.02
C MET A 377 -18.41 -6.10 3.54
N GLY A 378 -19.44 -5.54 2.90
CA GLY A 378 -19.66 -5.68 1.47
C GLY A 378 -18.47 -5.18 0.65
N PHE A 379 -17.81 -4.13 1.12
CA PHE A 379 -16.60 -3.62 0.48
C PHE A 379 -15.43 -4.64 0.54
N ILE A 380 -15.18 -5.25 1.71
CA ILE A 380 -14.15 -6.31 1.84
C ILE A 380 -14.49 -7.51 0.95
N LEU A 381 -15.76 -7.92 0.90
CA LEU A 381 -16.20 -9.04 0.07
C LEU A 381 -16.06 -8.75 -1.44
N ALA A 382 -16.27 -7.51 -1.88
CA ALA A 382 -16.01 -7.11 -3.25
C ALA A 382 -14.52 -7.21 -3.59
N ASN A 383 -13.65 -6.85 -2.65
CA ASN A 383 -12.20 -7.07 -2.75
C ASN A 383 -11.82 -8.55 -2.79
N CYS A 384 -12.46 -9.40 -1.99
CA CYS A 384 -12.32 -10.85 -2.08
C CYS A 384 -12.70 -11.37 -3.47
N PHE A 385 -13.84 -10.92 -4.03
CA PHE A 385 -14.27 -11.31 -5.36
C PHE A 385 -13.28 -10.87 -6.45
N ASN A 386 -12.78 -9.64 -6.37
CA ASN A 386 -11.74 -9.14 -7.29
C ASN A 386 -10.47 -9.99 -7.22
N MET A 387 -9.98 -10.32 -6.02
CA MET A 387 -8.82 -11.21 -5.87
C MET A 387 -9.08 -12.62 -6.38
N ALA A 388 -10.29 -13.16 -6.19
CA ALA A 388 -10.67 -14.47 -6.72
C ALA A 388 -10.63 -14.50 -8.26
N LEU A 389 -11.11 -13.45 -8.93
CA LEU A 389 -11.00 -13.32 -10.39
C LEU A 389 -9.54 -13.25 -10.87
N ARG A 390 -8.71 -12.48 -10.18
CA ARG A 390 -7.28 -12.37 -10.49
C ARG A 390 -6.55 -13.70 -10.30
N ILE A 391 -6.82 -14.41 -9.19
CA ILE A 391 -6.31 -15.77 -8.96
C ILE A 391 -6.77 -16.69 -10.09
N GLY A 392 -8.05 -16.66 -10.45
CA GLY A 392 -8.59 -17.48 -11.55
C GLY A 392 -7.86 -17.26 -12.86
N HIS A 393 -7.59 -16.00 -13.23
CA HIS A 393 -6.82 -15.66 -14.42
C HIS A 393 -5.37 -16.15 -14.34
N SER A 394 -4.67 -15.89 -13.22
CA SER A 394 -3.29 -16.33 -13.01
C SER A 394 -3.16 -17.85 -13.01
N VAL A 395 -4.09 -18.56 -12.37
CA VAL A 395 -4.15 -20.02 -12.36
C VAL A 395 -4.43 -20.57 -13.76
N HIS A 396 -5.35 -19.96 -14.52
CA HIS A 396 -5.59 -20.32 -15.91
C HIS A 396 -4.32 -20.20 -16.76
N TYR A 397 -3.58 -19.10 -16.62
CA TYR A 397 -2.30 -18.91 -17.29
C TYR A 397 -1.26 -19.95 -16.88
N ILE A 398 -1.11 -20.23 -15.57
CA ILE A 398 -0.15 -21.24 -15.06
C ILE A 398 -0.50 -22.64 -15.60
N CYS A 399 -1.78 -23.02 -15.61
CA CYS A 399 -2.25 -24.26 -16.21
C CYS A 399 -1.89 -24.35 -17.70
N GLY A 400 -2.13 -23.28 -18.46
CA GLY A 400 -1.79 -23.20 -19.88
C GLY A 400 -0.28 -23.30 -20.12
N TYR A 401 0.50 -22.56 -19.34
CA TYR A 401 1.96 -22.53 -19.43
C TYR A 401 2.57 -23.92 -19.19
N TYR A 402 2.12 -24.64 -18.15
CA TYR A 402 2.59 -25.99 -17.82
C TYR A 402 1.86 -27.14 -18.54
N SER A 403 0.92 -26.84 -19.44
CA SER A 403 0.10 -27.87 -20.12
C SER A 403 0.90 -28.91 -20.91
N GLN A 404 2.07 -28.52 -21.42
CA GLN A 404 2.95 -29.37 -22.24
C GLN A 404 4.10 -30.00 -21.44
N SER A 405 4.09 -29.89 -20.11
CA SER A 405 5.10 -30.52 -19.25
C SER A 405 4.47 -31.47 -18.23
N SER A 406 5.31 -32.29 -17.59
CA SER A 406 4.88 -33.19 -16.52
C SER A 406 4.69 -32.49 -15.17
N CYS A 407 5.14 -31.23 -15.05
CA CYS A 407 5.10 -30.46 -13.81
C CYS A 407 3.69 -29.93 -13.52
N ARG A 408 3.25 -30.00 -12.27
CA ARG A 408 1.94 -29.49 -11.83
C ARG A 408 2.09 -28.65 -10.56
N PRO A 409 2.65 -27.43 -10.66
CA PRO A 409 2.96 -26.61 -9.49
C PRO A 409 1.73 -26.21 -8.66
N LEU A 410 0.55 -26.15 -9.28
CA LEU A 410 -0.72 -25.86 -8.61
C LEU A 410 -1.14 -26.94 -7.60
N LYS A 411 -0.47 -28.10 -7.56
CA LYS A 411 -0.62 -29.08 -6.46
C LYS A 411 -0.29 -28.47 -5.10
N GLY A 412 0.50 -27.40 -5.05
CA GLY A 412 0.76 -26.63 -3.83
C GLY A 412 -0.51 -26.08 -3.17
N LEU A 413 -1.59 -25.86 -3.95
CA LEU A 413 -2.88 -25.39 -3.45
C LEU A 413 -3.76 -26.49 -2.85
N LEU A 414 -3.38 -27.77 -2.99
CA LEU A 414 -4.12 -28.89 -2.42
C LEU A 414 -3.63 -29.16 -1.00
N LEU A 415 -4.52 -29.16 0.00
CA LEU A 415 -4.18 -29.58 1.36
C LEU A 415 -4.35 -31.08 1.55
N SER A 416 -3.58 -31.65 2.47
CA SER A 416 -3.83 -33.02 2.94
C SER A 416 -5.16 -33.08 3.72
N PRO A 417 -5.94 -34.17 3.62
CA PRO A 417 -7.19 -34.33 4.36
C PRO A 417 -7.00 -34.21 5.88
N LEU A 418 -5.85 -34.68 6.40
CA LEU A 418 -5.50 -34.56 7.82
C LEU A 418 -5.34 -33.09 8.24
N LEU A 419 -4.65 -32.27 7.43
CA LEU A 419 -4.52 -30.84 7.73
C LEU A 419 -5.87 -30.12 7.70
N LEU A 420 -6.72 -30.42 6.72
CA LEU A 420 -8.07 -29.87 6.66
C LEU A 420 -8.88 -30.22 7.90
N LEU A 421 -8.80 -31.47 8.37
CA LEU A 421 -9.45 -31.91 9.61
C LEU A 421 -8.91 -31.15 10.83
N VAL A 422 -7.59 -30.99 10.95
CA VAL A 422 -6.99 -30.26 12.08
C VAL A 422 -7.38 -28.77 12.06
N TYR A 423 -7.41 -28.13 10.89
CA TYR A 423 -7.90 -26.75 10.77
C TYR A 423 -9.39 -26.63 11.13
N LEU A 424 -10.22 -27.58 10.69
CA LEU A 424 -11.64 -27.60 11.02
C LEU A 424 -11.85 -27.75 12.53
N ILE A 425 -11.19 -28.74 13.15
CA ILE A 425 -11.26 -28.97 14.61
C ILE A 425 -10.77 -27.73 15.36
N SER A 426 -9.62 -27.17 14.97
CA SER A 426 -9.06 -25.97 15.59
C SER A 426 -10.03 -24.80 15.49
N GLY A 427 -10.62 -24.57 14.31
CA GLY A 427 -11.58 -23.48 14.08
C GLY A 427 -12.84 -23.63 14.93
N ILE A 428 -13.38 -24.85 15.02
CA ILE A 428 -14.54 -25.16 15.88
C ILE A 428 -14.18 -24.91 17.35
N LEU A 429 -13.05 -25.44 17.83
CA LEU A 429 -12.61 -25.27 19.22
C LEU A 429 -12.38 -23.79 19.57
N THR A 430 -11.72 -23.04 18.70
CA THR A 430 -11.46 -21.61 18.94
C THR A 430 -12.73 -20.77 18.83
N GLY A 431 -13.67 -21.12 17.94
CA GLY A 431 -14.97 -20.46 17.82
C GLY A 431 -15.84 -20.68 19.06
N PHE A 432 -15.92 -21.92 19.56
CA PHE A 432 -16.55 -22.19 20.85
C PHE A 432 -15.83 -21.46 21.99
N SER A 433 -14.50 -21.46 21.98
CA SER A 433 -13.74 -20.74 23.00
C SER A 433 -14.03 -19.23 22.99
N GLU A 434 -14.24 -18.62 21.83
CA GLU A 434 -14.63 -17.21 21.70
C GLU A 434 -16.01 -16.98 22.34
N GLU A 435 -17.03 -17.73 21.92
CA GLU A 435 -18.41 -17.55 22.40
C GLU A 435 -18.55 -17.76 23.92
N PHE A 436 -17.82 -18.72 24.49
CA PHE A 436 -17.93 -19.06 25.90
C PHE A 436 -17.00 -18.25 26.81
N LEU A 437 -15.83 -17.79 26.35
CA LEU A 437 -14.80 -17.17 27.21
C LEU A 437 -14.52 -15.70 26.88
N CYS A 438 -14.82 -15.22 25.68
CA CYS A 438 -14.61 -13.83 25.26
C CYS A 438 -15.92 -13.01 25.36
N CYS A 439 -15.93 -11.71 25.66
CA CYS A 439 -14.83 -10.91 26.23
C CYS A 439 -15.24 -10.07 27.45
N ASP A 440 -16.42 -10.33 28.03
CA ASP A 440 -16.95 -9.59 29.18
C ASP A 440 -16.68 -10.28 30.54
N LYS A 441 -16.15 -11.51 30.51
CA LYS A 441 -15.93 -12.36 31.69
C LYS A 441 -14.56 -12.14 32.38
N GLY A 442 -13.96 -10.96 32.19
CA GLY A 442 -12.69 -10.55 32.80
C GLY A 442 -11.42 -11.14 32.16
N TRP A 443 -10.26 -10.69 32.63
CA TRP A 443 -8.95 -11.04 32.07
C TRP A 443 -8.59 -12.53 32.15
N LEU A 444 -9.04 -13.24 33.19
CA LEU A 444 -8.77 -14.68 33.34
C LEU A 444 -9.37 -15.48 32.17
N SER A 445 -10.63 -15.19 31.81
CA SER A 445 -11.31 -15.84 30.69
C SER A 445 -10.63 -15.53 29.35
N ARG A 446 -10.16 -14.30 29.16
CA ARG A 446 -9.36 -13.89 27.98
C ARG A 446 -8.05 -14.67 27.89
N LEU A 447 -7.33 -14.85 29.00
CA LEU A 447 -6.10 -15.63 29.04
C LEU A 447 -6.33 -17.12 28.73
N ILE A 448 -7.43 -17.70 29.24
CA ILE A 448 -7.80 -19.08 28.90
C ILE A 448 -8.12 -19.21 27.40
N HIS A 449 -8.85 -18.24 26.82
CA HIS A 449 -9.10 -18.22 25.38
C HIS A 449 -7.80 -18.14 24.55
N ILE A 450 -6.84 -17.30 24.97
CA ILE A 450 -5.50 -17.22 24.34
C ILE A 450 -4.75 -18.55 24.47
N ALA A 451 -4.83 -19.21 25.63
CA ALA A 451 -4.17 -20.49 25.87
C ALA A 451 -4.72 -21.60 24.95
N ILE A 452 -6.05 -21.69 24.79
CA ILE A 452 -6.70 -22.64 23.89
C ILE A 452 -6.22 -22.42 22.44
N GLY A 453 -6.18 -21.17 21.99
CA GLY A 453 -5.67 -20.80 20.66
C GLY A 453 -4.22 -21.18 20.47
N SER A 454 -3.39 -20.91 21.46
CA SER A 454 -1.95 -21.24 21.43
C SER A 454 -1.73 -22.74 21.27
N VAL A 455 -2.50 -23.57 21.98
CA VAL A 455 -2.46 -25.04 21.85
C VAL A 455 -2.93 -25.48 20.46
N CYS A 456 -4.03 -24.92 19.94
CA CYS A 456 -4.54 -25.25 18.62
C CYS A 456 -3.56 -24.85 17.50
N VAL A 457 -2.98 -23.65 17.58
CA VAL A 457 -1.93 -23.18 16.66
C VAL A 457 -0.73 -24.13 16.71
N MET A 458 -0.25 -24.48 17.91
CA MET A 458 0.87 -25.42 18.05
C MET A 458 0.54 -26.78 17.41
N ALA A 459 -0.65 -27.32 17.63
CA ALA A 459 -1.09 -28.57 17.02
C ALA A 459 -1.17 -28.47 15.48
N THR A 460 -1.67 -27.36 14.93
CA THR A 460 -1.68 -27.12 13.48
C THR A 460 -0.26 -27.06 12.92
N LEU A 461 0.66 -26.33 13.56
CA LEU A 461 2.06 -26.21 13.14
C LEU A 461 2.79 -27.56 13.17
N ILE A 462 2.60 -28.34 14.24
CA ILE A 462 3.15 -29.69 14.36
C ILE A 462 2.63 -30.56 13.20
N THR A 463 1.32 -30.53 12.93
CA THR A 463 0.73 -31.30 11.83
C THR A 463 1.28 -30.87 10.47
N ILE A 464 1.48 -29.57 10.24
CA ILE A 464 2.11 -29.05 9.02
C ILE A 464 3.51 -29.64 8.85
N VAL A 465 4.33 -29.61 9.91
CA VAL A 465 5.70 -30.13 9.86
C VAL A 465 5.73 -31.63 9.52
N PHE A 466 4.79 -32.42 10.05
CA PHE A 466 4.76 -33.86 9.77
C PHE A 466 4.16 -34.23 8.41
N THR A 467 3.13 -33.50 7.95
CA THR A 467 2.42 -33.82 6.70
C THR A 467 3.09 -33.24 5.46
N GLU A 468 3.72 -32.07 5.57
CA GLU A 468 4.26 -31.31 4.43
C GLU A 468 5.80 -31.41 4.37
N THR A 469 6.32 -32.63 4.32
CA THR A 469 7.77 -32.93 4.34
C THR A 469 8.55 -32.24 3.22
N LYS A 470 7.95 -32.09 2.03
CA LYS A 470 8.54 -31.34 0.90
C LYS A 470 8.74 -29.86 1.22
N LEU A 471 7.73 -29.22 1.82
CA LEU A 471 7.81 -27.81 2.21
C LEU A 471 8.86 -27.62 3.31
N VAL A 472 8.87 -28.51 4.31
CA VAL A 472 9.87 -28.48 5.39
C VAL A 472 11.29 -28.62 4.82
N HIS A 473 11.50 -29.54 3.88
CA HIS A 473 12.78 -29.70 3.22
C HIS A 473 13.18 -28.45 2.41
N PHE A 474 12.25 -27.85 1.68
CA PHE A 474 12.47 -26.60 0.95
C PHE A 474 12.89 -25.45 1.88
N ILE A 475 12.18 -25.25 2.98
CA ILE A 475 12.52 -24.22 3.98
C ILE A 475 13.89 -24.51 4.59
N ARG A 476 14.18 -25.76 4.97
CA ARG A 476 15.46 -26.13 5.59
C ARG A 476 16.65 -25.93 4.65
N THR A 477 16.51 -26.29 3.38
CA THR A 477 17.61 -26.15 2.41
C THR A 477 17.89 -24.69 2.08
N GLN A 478 16.85 -23.86 1.92
CA GLN A 478 17.00 -22.46 1.50
C GLN A 478 17.27 -21.48 2.64
N PHE A 479 16.62 -21.64 3.80
CA PHE A 479 16.79 -20.74 4.95
C PHE A 479 17.89 -21.20 5.91
N LEU A 480 17.95 -22.49 6.28
CA LEU A 480 18.87 -22.97 7.31
C LEU A 480 20.30 -23.20 6.79
N SER A 481 20.49 -23.66 5.55
CA SER A 481 21.86 -23.91 5.03
C SER A 481 22.66 -22.62 4.77
N ARG A 482 21.98 -21.48 4.56
CA ARG A 482 22.62 -20.15 4.49
C ARG A 482 23.15 -19.67 5.84
N TYR A 483 22.58 -20.14 6.95
CA TYR A 483 23.07 -19.81 8.29
C TYR A 483 24.33 -20.62 8.62
N THR A 484 24.35 -21.92 8.28
CA THR A 484 25.51 -22.78 8.52
C THR A 484 26.74 -22.41 7.67
N LYS A 485 26.53 -21.86 6.46
CA LYS A 485 27.64 -21.34 5.61
C LYS A 485 28.19 -19.97 6.02
N LYS A 486 27.58 -19.28 6.99
CA LYS A 486 28.08 -18.01 7.53
C LYS A 486 28.90 -18.19 8.82
N GLU A 487 28.90 -19.38 9.40
CA GLU A 487 29.65 -19.73 10.63
C GLU A 487 30.89 -20.61 10.35
N THR A 488 31.23 -20.84 9.08
CA THR A 488 32.48 -21.44 8.61
C THR A 488 33.18 -20.47 7.69
#